data_AF-A0A7C5DD95-F1
#
_entry.id   AF-A0A7C5DD95-F1
#
_cell.length_a   1.000
_cell.length_b   1.000
_cell.length_c   1.000
_cell.angle_alpha   90.00
_cell.angle_beta   90.00
_cell.angle_gamma   90.00
#
_symmetry.space_group_name_H-M   'P 1'
#
loop_
_entity.id
_entity.type
_entity.pdbx_description
1 polymer ?
#
loop_
_entity_poly.entity_id
_entity_poly.type
_entity_poly.pdbx_seq_one_letter_code
_entity_poly.pdbx_strand_id
1 'polypeptide(L)'
;MGYSHAVRQSVLKKVLPPERRSVREVSQKTGVNEQTIRNWIKRSESGILSDSNQDSCPRFLTPKEKYQLVVEAAGIDDEELGEFLRQRGLHSEHLTIWDQELRDMIDKKAEQKDKEKKELKKKIKELEKELQRKEKALAEAAALLVLKKKLDALTKDHEDD
;
A
#
# COMPACT_ATOMS: atom_id res chain seq x y z
N MET A 1 0.85 -28.37 4.03
CA MET A 1 0.47 -27.09 4.67
C MET A 1 1.74 -26.27 4.89
N GLY A 2 1.96 -25.20 4.11
CA GLY A 2 3.11 -24.33 4.29
C GLY A 2 2.84 -23.35 5.43
N TYR A 3 3.68 -23.34 6.47
CA TYR A 3 3.64 -22.31 7.51
C TYR A 3 4.20 -21.00 6.95
N SER A 4 3.57 -19.87 7.26
CA SER A 4 4.06 -18.55 6.85
C SER A 4 5.40 -18.21 7.52
N HIS A 5 6.18 -17.34 6.87
CA HIS A 5 7.46 -16.90 7.38
C HIS A 5 7.37 -16.27 8.78
N ALA A 6 6.35 -15.45 9.03
CA ALA A 6 6.09 -14.84 10.33
C ALA A 6 5.85 -15.89 11.44
N VAL A 7 5.11 -16.96 11.14
CA VAL A 7 4.87 -18.05 12.10
C VAL A 7 6.16 -18.81 12.38
N ARG A 8 6.96 -19.10 11.35
CA ARG A 8 8.26 -19.77 11.50
C ARG A 8 9.23 -18.95 12.36
N GLN A 9 9.36 -17.65 12.10
CA GLN A 9 10.24 -16.77 12.88
C GLN A 9 9.78 -16.63 14.33
N SER A 10 8.47 -16.49 14.57
CA SER A 10 7.90 -16.41 15.92
C SER A 10 8.16 -17.69 16.72
N VAL A 11 8.04 -18.86 16.09
CA VAL A 11 8.34 -20.16 16.69
C VAL A 11 9.84 -20.29 16.98
N LEU A 12 10.70 -19.94 16.02
CA LEU A 12 12.15 -20.01 16.19
C LEU A 12 12.65 -19.08 17.31
N LYS A 13 12.12 -17.86 17.43
CA LYS A 13 12.48 -16.90 18.50
C LYS A 13 12.20 -17.45 19.91
N LYS A 14 11.16 -18.28 20.07
CA LYS A 14 10.79 -18.90 21.35
C LYS A 14 11.69 -20.07 21.72
N VAL A 15 12.19 -20.80 20.72
CA VAL A 15 12.96 -22.04 20.94
C VAL A 15 14.47 -21.78 20.96
N LEU A 16 14.96 -20.82 20.16
CA LEU A 16 16.35 -20.39 20.15
C LEU A 16 16.65 -19.42 21.32
N PRO A 17 17.93 -19.18 21.67
CA PRO A 17 18.30 -18.12 22.61
C PRO A 17 17.73 -16.77 22.13
N PRO A 18 17.11 -15.94 23.00
CA PRO A 18 17.26 -15.89 24.47
C PRO A 18 16.23 -16.67 25.31
N GLU A 19 15.10 -17.14 24.76
CA GLU A 19 14.02 -17.75 25.56
C GLU A 19 14.24 -19.25 25.88
N ARG A 20 14.89 -20.01 24.99
CA ARG A 20 15.21 -21.45 25.16
C ARG A 20 14.02 -22.32 25.62
N ARG A 21 12.80 -22.08 25.13
CA ARG A 21 11.65 -22.92 25.50
C ARG A 21 11.73 -24.30 24.88
N SER A 22 11.14 -25.29 25.55
CA SER A 22 11.10 -26.66 25.03
C SER A 22 10.26 -26.76 23.75
N VAL A 23 10.72 -27.57 22.78
CA VAL A 23 10.01 -27.80 21.52
C VAL A 23 8.57 -28.30 21.75
N ARG A 24 8.37 -29.13 22.78
CA ARG A 24 7.07 -29.69 23.16
C ARG A 24 6.08 -28.62 23.62
N GLU A 25 6.53 -27.69 24.47
CA GLU A 25 5.69 -26.58 24.94
C GLU A 25 5.29 -25.65 23.78
N VAL A 26 6.24 -25.33 22.90
CA VAL A 26 5.97 -24.46 21.75
C VAL A 26 5.05 -25.17 20.75
N SER A 27 5.20 -26.48 20.54
CA SER A 27 4.29 -27.28 19.71
C SER A 27 2.87 -27.23 20.22
N GLN A 28 2.65 -27.44 21.53
CA GLN A 28 1.31 -27.37 22.14
C GLN A 28 0.67 -25.98 22.02
N LYS A 29 1.47 -24.91 22.20
CA LYS A 29 0.97 -23.53 22.14
C LYS A 29 0.69 -23.03 20.73
N THR A 30 1.46 -23.48 19.74
CA THR A 30 1.38 -22.97 18.36
C THR A 30 0.68 -23.91 17.39
N GLY A 31 0.41 -25.16 17.81
CA GLY A 31 -0.17 -26.21 16.95
C GLY A 31 0.80 -26.70 15.87
N VAL A 32 2.07 -26.30 15.91
CA VAL A 32 3.10 -26.76 14.97
C VAL A 32 3.65 -28.09 15.45
N ASN A 33 3.77 -29.08 14.56
CA ASN A 33 4.33 -30.40 14.90
C ASN A 33 5.79 -30.27 15.36
N GLU A 34 6.15 -30.94 16.46
CA GLU A 34 7.51 -30.97 17.02
C GLU A 34 8.60 -31.24 15.99
N GLN A 35 8.36 -32.17 15.06
CA GLN A 35 9.32 -32.52 14.02
C GLN A 35 9.59 -31.35 13.05
N THR A 36 8.58 -30.53 12.79
CA THR A 36 8.71 -29.33 11.94
C THR A 36 9.56 -28.27 12.65
N ILE A 37 9.35 -28.09 13.96
CA ILE A 37 10.14 -27.16 14.78
C ILE A 37 11.60 -27.61 14.83
N ARG A 38 11.87 -28.90 15.06
CA ARG A 38 13.24 -29.46 15.05
C ARG A 38 13.93 -29.26 13.69
N ASN A 39 13.21 -29.43 12.59
CA ASN A 39 13.73 -29.17 11.25
C ASN A 39 14.09 -27.69 11.04
N TRP A 40 13.30 -26.77 11.58
CA TRP A 40 13.61 -25.34 11.53
C TRP A 40 14.83 -24.96 12.36
N ILE A 41 15.00 -25.57 13.54
CA ILE A 41 16.20 -25.36 14.39
C ILE A 41 17.46 -25.84 13.65
N LYS A 42 17.43 -27.05 13.09
CA LYS A 42 18.59 -27.58 12.34
C LYS A 42 18.96 -26.69 11.14
N ARG A 43 17.97 -26.17 10.43
CA ARG A 43 18.17 -25.21 9.32
C ARG A 43 18.68 -23.85 9.80
N SER A 44 18.35 -23.45 11.03
CA SER A 44 18.89 -22.24 11.67
C SER A 44 20.35 -22.36 12.09
N GLU A 45 20.74 -23.52 12.59
CA GLU A 45 22.13 -23.78 13.01
C GLU A 45 23.07 -23.93 11.82
N SER A 46 22.58 -24.44 10.69
CA SER A 46 23.37 -24.60 9.47
C SER A 46 23.61 -23.29 8.69
N GLY A 47 23.11 -22.14 9.17
CA GLY A 47 23.21 -20.86 8.46
C GLY A 47 22.36 -20.77 7.18
N ILE A 48 21.58 -21.81 6.86
CA ILE A 48 20.69 -21.90 5.70
C ILE A 48 19.28 -21.44 6.12
N LEU A 49 19.21 -20.29 6.80
CA LEU A 49 17.95 -19.56 6.98
C LEU A 49 17.68 -18.58 5.85
N SER A 50 18.57 -18.50 4.86
CA SER A 50 18.30 -17.84 3.59
C SER A 50 17.27 -18.67 2.81
N ASP A 51 16.00 -18.42 3.11
CA ASP A 51 14.88 -18.12 2.18
C ASP A 51 14.59 -18.98 0.94
N SER A 52 15.38 -20.00 0.68
CA SER A 52 15.46 -20.66 -0.63
C SER A 52 14.30 -21.62 -0.95
N ASN A 53 13.24 -21.66 -0.12
CA ASN A 53 12.09 -22.53 -0.38
C ASN A 53 10.72 -21.89 -0.10
N GLN A 54 10.65 -20.61 0.30
CA GLN A 54 9.36 -19.90 0.37
C GLN A 54 9.32 -18.59 -0.39
N ASP A 55 10.46 -18.02 -0.77
CA ASP A 55 10.52 -16.87 -1.69
C ASP A 55 10.10 -17.21 -3.12
N SER A 56 10.05 -18.50 -3.47
CA SER A 56 9.65 -18.97 -4.81
C SER A 56 8.20 -19.43 -4.90
N CYS A 57 7.30 -18.98 -4.01
CA CYS A 57 5.88 -19.25 -4.23
C CYS A 57 5.29 -18.13 -5.11
N PRO A 58 4.76 -18.46 -6.32
CA PRO A 58 4.10 -17.49 -7.21
C PRO A 58 3.05 -16.60 -6.53
N ARG A 59 2.48 -17.09 -5.42
CA ARG A 59 1.39 -16.44 -4.66
C ARG A 59 1.85 -15.34 -3.71
N PHE A 60 3.10 -15.34 -3.26
CA PHE A 60 3.59 -14.36 -2.28
C PHE A 60 4.44 -13.24 -2.91
N LEU A 61 4.66 -13.28 -4.22
CA LEU A 61 5.41 -12.26 -4.95
C LEU A 61 4.64 -10.94 -5.00
N THR A 62 5.34 -9.85 -4.76
CA THR A 62 4.79 -8.50 -4.90
C THR A 62 4.52 -8.18 -6.38
N PRO A 63 3.60 -7.26 -6.72
CA PRO A 63 3.37 -6.87 -8.12
C PRO A 63 4.64 -6.37 -8.82
N LYS A 64 5.56 -5.76 -8.07
CA LYS A 64 6.86 -5.30 -8.59
C LYS A 64 7.78 -6.48 -8.95
N GLU A 65 7.85 -7.50 -8.10
CA GLU A 65 8.63 -8.72 -8.35
C GLU A 65 8.03 -9.52 -9.51
N LYS A 66 6.70 -9.66 -9.57
CA LYS A 66 6.00 -10.27 -10.71
C LYS A 66 6.37 -9.56 -12.02
N TYR A 67 6.35 -8.23 -12.03
CA TYR A 67 6.74 -7.45 -13.20
C TYR A 67 8.20 -7.68 -13.61
N GLN A 68 9.14 -7.67 -12.65
CA GLN A 68 10.54 -7.96 -12.93
C GLN A 68 10.71 -9.34 -13.56
N LEU A 69 10.04 -10.37 -13.04
CA LEU A 69 10.08 -11.71 -13.59
C LEU A 69 9.48 -11.80 -14.99
N VAL A 70 8.39 -11.08 -15.27
CA VAL A 70 7.78 -11.01 -16.61
C VAL A 70 8.73 -10.33 -17.61
N VAL A 71 9.40 -9.25 -17.20
CA VAL A 71 10.37 -8.53 -18.05
C VAL A 71 11.64 -9.37 -18.28
N GLU A 72 12.16 -10.02 -17.24
CA GLU A 72 13.29 -10.94 -17.36
C GLU A 72 12.95 -12.09 -18.31
N ALA A 73 11.77 -12.71 -18.13
CA ALA A 73 11.30 -13.78 -19.00
C ALA A 73 11.11 -13.34 -20.46
N ALA A 74 10.71 -12.09 -20.70
CA ALA A 74 10.55 -11.54 -22.06
C ALA A 74 11.88 -11.23 -22.76
N GLY A 75 12.99 -11.13 -22.01
CA GLY A 75 14.34 -10.89 -22.54
C GLY A 75 15.17 -12.15 -22.77
N ILE A 76 14.65 -13.32 -22.38
CA ILE A 76 15.30 -14.62 -22.51
C ILE A 76 14.72 -15.34 -23.74
N ASP A 77 15.57 -16.10 -24.44
CA ASP A 77 15.13 -16.89 -25.60
C ASP A 77 14.26 -18.08 -25.18
N ASP A 78 13.39 -18.56 -26.07
CA ASP A 78 12.40 -19.60 -25.74
C ASP A 78 13.05 -20.92 -25.23
N GLU A 79 14.26 -21.22 -25.68
CA GLU A 79 15.04 -22.39 -25.27
C GLU A 79 15.50 -22.31 -23.81
N GLU A 80 15.93 -21.13 -23.37
CA GLU A 80 16.43 -20.86 -22.01
C GLU A 80 15.29 -20.53 -21.04
N LEU A 81 14.14 -20.07 -21.55
CA LEU A 81 12.97 -19.71 -20.77
C LEU A 81 12.44 -20.91 -19.97
N GLY A 82 12.43 -22.11 -20.57
CA GLY A 82 12.01 -23.33 -19.90
C GLY A 82 12.91 -23.70 -18.72
N GLU A 83 14.22 -23.46 -18.82
CA GLU A 83 15.16 -23.70 -17.73
C GLU A 83 15.01 -22.63 -16.63
N PHE A 84 14.90 -21.36 -17.02
CA PHE A 84 14.66 -20.24 -16.12
C PHE A 84 13.41 -20.44 -15.26
N LEU A 85 12.30 -20.86 -15.87
CA LEU A 85 11.05 -21.16 -15.20
C LEU A 85 11.19 -22.31 -14.20
N ARG A 86 11.87 -23.40 -14.58
CA ARG A 86 12.11 -24.55 -13.68
C ARG A 86 12.99 -24.19 -12.49
N GLN A 87 14.07 -23.43 -12.70
CA GLN A 87 14.96 -23.00 -11.62
C GLN A 87 14.23 -22.13 -10.59
N ARG A 88 13.28 -21.31 -11.03
CA ARG A 88 12.47 -20.44 -10.15
C ARG A 88 11.18 -21.08 -9.65
N GLY A 89 10.86 -22.31 -10.05
CA GLY A 89 9.61 -22.99 -9.68
C GLY A 89 8.35 -22.34 -10.27
N LEU A 90 8.48 -21.71 -11.43
CA LEU A 90 7.43 -20.99 -12.13
C LEU A 90 6.91 -21.80 -13.34
N HIS A 91 5.67 -21.53 -13.72
CA HIS A 91 5.03 -22.07 -14.92
C HIS A 91 4.77 -20.94 -15.92
N SER A 92 4.74 -21.24 -17.22
CA SER A 92 4.49 -20.24 -18.27
C SER A 92 3.14 -19.55 -18.09
N GLU A 93 2.13 -20.26 -17.59
CA GLU A 93 0.82 -19.69 -17.25
C GLU A 93 0.90 -18.60 -16.16
N HIS A 94 1.88 -18.66 -15.26
CA HIS A 94 2.04 -17.60 -14.25
C HIS A 94 2.47 -16.29 -14.90
N LEU A 95 3.32 -16.33 -15.92
CA LEU A 95 3.75 -15.13 -16.63
C LEU A 95 2.58 -14.46 -17.38
N THR A 96 1.74 -15.25 -18.05
CA THR A 96 0.59 -14.71 -18.78
C THR A 96 -0.46 -14.12 -17.85
N ILE A 97 -0.75 -14.78 -16.73
CA ILE A 97 -1.66 -14.26 -15.69
C ILE A 97 -1.10 -12.96 -15.10
N TRP A 98 0.19 -12.91 -14.77
CA TRP A 98 0.79 -11.72 -14.19
C TRP A 98 0.84 -10.54 -15.15
N ASP A 99 1.11 -10.76 -16.44
CA ASP A 99 1.04 -9.69 -17.44
C ASP A 99 -0.36 -9.10 -17.52
N GLN A 100 -1.40 -9.94 -17.54
CA GLN A 100 -2.80 -9.49 -17.51
C GLN A 100 -3.15 -8.76 -16.21
N GLU A 101 -2.80 -9.32 -15.04
CA GLU A 101 -3.02 -8.68 -13.74
C GLU A 101 -2.38 -7.29 -13.68
N LEU A 102 -1.15 -7.15 -14.18
CA LEU A 102 -0.42 -5.88 -14.17
C LEU A 102 -1.05 -4.83 -15.09
N ARG A 103 -1.50 -5.24 -16.28
CA ARG A 103 -2.23 -4.35 -17.21
C ARG A 103 -3.55 -3.88 -16.59
N ASP A 104 -4.35 -4.80 -16.06
CA ASP A 104 -5.62 -4.49 -15.39
C ASP A 104 -5.43 -3.54 -14.20
N MET A 105 -4.36 -3.71 -13.42
CA MET A 105 -4.04 -2.81 -12.31
C MET A 105 -3.74 -1.39 -12.78
N ILE A 106 -3.04 -1.23 -13.91
CA ILE A 106 -2.74 0.07 -14.49
C ILE A 106 -4.04 0.75 -14.96
N ASP A 107 -4.88 0.03 -15.68
CA ASP A 107 -6.14 0.56 -16.22
C ASP A 107 -7.11 0.96 -15.10
N LYS A 108 -7.31 0.09 -14.11
CA LYS A 108 -8.17 0.39 -12.94
C LYS A 108 -7.65 1.60 -12.16
N LYS A 109 -6.33 1.73 -11.99
CA LYS A 109 -5.72 2.87 -11.29
C LYS A 109 -5.86 4.17 -12.10
N ALA A 110 -5.79 4.10 -13.43
CA ALA A 110 -6.04 5.25 -14.29
C ALA A 110 -7.51 5.71 -14.18
N GLU A 111 -8.45 4.78 -14.29
CA GLU A 111 -9.89 5.08 -14.14
C GLU A 111 -10.22 5.67 -12.77
N GLN A 112 -9.68 5.10 -11.70
CA GLN A 112 -9.90 5.58 -10.34
C GLN A 112 -9.37 7.00 -10.18
N LYS A 113 -8.15 7.27 -10.64
CA LYS A 113 -7.57 8.62 -10.60
C LYS A 113 -8.40 9.63 -11.37
N ASP A 114 -8.97 9.23 -12.51
CA ASP A 114 -9.80 10.14 -13.30
C ASP A 114 -11.16 10.42 -12.66
N LYS A 115 -11.75 9.43 -11.99
CA LYS A 115 -12.94 9.63 -11.14
C LYS A 115 -12.64 10.59 -9.99
N GLU A 116 -11.57 10.36 -9.25
CA GLU A 116 -11.13 11.23 -8.15
C GLU A 116 -10.86 12.67 -8.62
N LYS A 117 -10.17 12.85 -9.75
CA LYS A 117 -9.93 14.17 -10.35
C LYS A 117 -11.24 14.88 -10.71
N LYS A 118 -12.22 14.18 -11.27
CA LYS A 118 -13.53 14.76 -11.62
C LYS A 118 -14.27 15.21 -10.36
N GLU A 119 -14.26 14.42 -9.31
CA GLU A 119 -14.88 14.77 -8.03
C GLU A 119 -14.21 15.96 -7.36
N LEU A 120 -12.87 15.98 -7.31
CA LEU A 120 -12.11 17.11 -6.78
C LEU A 120 -12.38 18.39 -7.57
N LYS A 121 -12.41 18.33 -8.91
CA LYS A 121 -12.76 19.48 -9.74
C LYS A 121 -14.17 20.02 -9.46
N LYS A 122 -15.14 19.13 -9.20
CA LYS A 122 -16.50 19.55 -8.81
C LYS A 122 -16.50 20.24 -7.45
N LYS A 123 -15.81 19.68 -6.45
CA LYS A 123 -15.68 20.26 -5.11
C LYS A 123 -15.01 21.64 -5.14
N ILE A 124 -13.93 21.78 -5.92
CA ILE A 124 -13.23 23.05 -6.09
C ILE A 124 -14.20 24.10 -6.66
N LYS A 125 -14.93 23.79 -7.74
CA LYS A 125 -15.90 24.72 -8.33
C LYS A 125 -17.01 25.13 -7.37
N GLU A 126 -17.49 24.21 -6.53
CA GLU A 126 -18.53 24.54 -5.54
C GLU A 126 -17.98 25.46 -4.45
N LEU A 127 -16.79 25.12 -3.92
CA LEU A 127 -16.11 25.94 -2.91
C LEU A 127 -15.76 27.33 -3.45
N GLU A 128 -15.31 27.44 -4.69
CA GLU A 128 -15.06 28.74 -5.36
C GLU A 128 -16.32 29.59 -5.43
N LYS A 129 -17.48 29.00 -5.77
CA LYS A 129 -18.75 29.73 -5.80
C LYS A 129 -19.21 30.16 -4.41
N GLU A 130 -19.10 29.28 -3.43
CA GLU A 130 -19.43 29.63 -2.04
C GLU A 130 -18.52 30.74 -1.52
N LEU A 131 -17.23 30.68 -1.83
CA LEU A 131 -16.26 31.71 -1.47
C LEU A 131 -16.65 33.05 -2.08
N GLN A 132 -16.93 33.09 -3.39
CA GLN A 132 -17.37 34.32 -4.07
C GLN A 132 -18.65 34.92 -3.47
N ARG A 133 -19.62 34.07 -3.09
CA ARG A 133 -20.86 34.53 -2.43
C ARG A 133 -20.56 35.14 -1.06
N LYS A 134 -19.70 34.49 -0.27
CA LYS A 134 -19.28 34.98 1.05
C LYS A 134 -18.48 36.27 0.96
N GLU A 135 -17.55 36.36 0.01
CA GLU A 135 -16.77 37.58 -0.25
C GLU A 135 -17.67 38.74 -0.67
N LYS A 136 -18.66 38.50 -1.54
CA LYS A 136 -19.64 39.53 -1.93
C LYS A 136 -20.45 40.02 -0.73
N ALA A 137 -20.99 39.11 0.08
CA ALA A 137 -21.74 39.48 1.28
C ALA A 137 -20.88 40.24 2.30
N LEU A 138 -19.60 39.85 2.45
CA LEU A 138 -18.64 40.54 3.30
C LEU A 138 -18.35 41.95 2.77
N ALA A 139 -18.17 42.12 1.46
CA ALA A 139 -17.96 43.42 0.83
C ALA A 139 -19.19 44.33 1.00
N GLU A 140 -20.40 43.80 0.83
CA GLU A 140 -21.65 44.54 1.08
C GLU A 140 -21.77 44.99 2.55
N ALA A 141 -21.46 44.11 3.51
CA ALA A 141 -21.44 44.47 4.93
C ALA A 141 -20.39 45.54 5.25
N ALA A 142 -19.19 45.44 4.66
CA ALA A 142 -18.14 46.45 4.81
C ALA A 142 -18.57 47.81 4.24
N ALA A 143 -19.23 47.83 3.07
CA ALA A 143 -19.77 49.05 2.48
C ALA A 143 -20.83 49.71 3.37
N LEU A 144 -21.75 48.92 3.95
CA LEU A 144 -22.74 49.42 4.90
C LEU A 144 -22.11 50.02 6.15
N LEU A 145 -21.07 49.40 6.71
CA LEU A 145 -20.33 49.95 7.85
C LEU A 145 -19.64 51.27 7.53
N VAL A 146 -19.03 51.38 6.34
CA VAL A 146 -18.40 52.62 5.87
C VAL A 146 -19.44 53.72 5.68
N LEU A 147 -20.59 53.41 5.07
CA LEU A 147 -21.68 54.37 4.88
C LEU A 147 -22.25 54.85 6.22
N LYS A 148 -22.48 53.94 7.17
CA LYS A 148 -22.92 54.29 8.53
C LYS A 148 -21.94 55.24 9.19
N LYS A 149 -20.63 54.94 9.15
CA LYS A 149 -19.60 55.82 9.73
C LYS A 149 -19.58 57.21 9.09
N LYS A 150 -19.79 57.31 7.77
CA LYS A 150 -19.88 58.60 7.06
C LYS A 150 -21.13 59.39 7.45
N LEU A 151 -22.28 58.70 7.59
CA LEU A 151 -23.52 59.32 8.03
C LEU A 151 -23.38 59.87 9.45
N ASP A 152 -22.87 59.04 10.37
CA ASP A 152 -22.64 59.42 11.77
C ASP A 152 -21.72 60.66 11.88
N ALA A 153 -20.70 60.77 11.03
CA ALA A 153 -19.82 61.94 10.96
C ALA A 153 -20.57 63.21 10.51
N LEU A 154 -21.34 63.12 9.42
CA LEU A 154 -22.12 64.27 8.92
C LEU A 154 -23.16 64.75 9.93
N THR A 155 -23.84 63.85 10.63
CA THR A 155 -24.81 64.25 11.67
C THR A 155 -24.16 64.89 12.88
N LYS A 156 -22.92 64.48 13.22
CA LYS A 156 -22.20 65.04 14.37
C LYS A 156 -21.65 66.43 14.07
N ASP A 157 -21.15 66.66 12.85
CA ASP A 157 -20.71 67.97 12.39
C ASP A 157 -21.88 68.99 12.33
N HIS A 158 -23.14 68.54 12.27
CA HIS A 158 -24.34 69.39 12.31
C HIS A 158 -24.89 69.67 13.72
N GLU A 159 -24.46 68.92 14.74
CA GLU A 159 -24.88 69.14 16.14
C GLU A 159 -23.92 70.07 16.92
N ASP A 160 -22.71 70.29 16.39
CA ASP A 160 -21.65 71.12 17.00
C ASP A 160 -21.54 72.56 16.41
N ASP A 161 -22.47 72.97 15.52
CA ASP A 161 -22.69 74.36 15.03
C ASP A 161 -23.94 75.00 15.68
#